data_AF-A0A803LMW1-F1
#
_entry.id   AF-A0A803LMW1-F1
#
_cell.length_a   1.000
_cell.length_b   1.000
_cell.length_c   1.000
_cell.angle_alpha   90.00
_cell.angle_beta   90.00
_cell.angle_gamma   90.00
#
_symmetry.space_group_name_H-M   'P 1'
#
loop_
_entity.id
_entity.type
_entity.pdbx_description
1 polymer ?
#
loop_
_entity_poly.entity_id
_entity_poly.type
_entity_poly.pdbx_seq_one_letter_code
_entity_poly.pdbx_strand_id
1 'polypeptide(L)'
;MEQEEERKELLDDCWEMIFDRLQYKSDKEAITLVCKRFLSITNSLRVSIKLSDYTPISILPRLLQRFSNLKKIQFCNFRGDMN
;
A
#
# COMPACT_ATOMS: atom_id res chain seq x y z
N MET A 1 -34.71 -11.89 -21.27
CA MET A 1 -34.43 -11.04 -20.10
C MET A 1 -33.32 -11.73 -19.36
N GLU A 2 -32.08 -11.36 -19.66
CA GLU A 2 -30.90 -11.88 -18.98
C GLU A 2 -30.98 -11.37 -17.53
N GLN A 3 -31.01 -12.30 -16.58
CA GLN A 3 -30.96 -11.95 -15.17
C GLN A 3 -29.58 -11.36 -14.92
N GLU A 4 -29.53 -10.05 -14.72
CA GLU A 4 -28.34 -9.34 -14.29
C GLU A 4 -28.05 -9.84 -12.87
N GLU A 5 -27.16 -10.82 -12.76
CA GLU A 5 -26.60 -11.29 -11.50
C GLU A 5 -26.10 -10.07 -10.74
N GLU A 6 -26.79 -9.70 -9.66
CA GLU A 6 -26.32 -8.72 -8.69
C GLU A 6 -24.95 -9.20 -8.18
N ARG A 7 -23.87 -8.71 -8.80
CA ARG A 7 -22.51 -8.96 -8.34
C ARG A 7 -22.39 -8.33 -6.96
N LYS A 8 -22.51 -9.16 -5.92
CA LYS A 8 -22.23 -8.77 -4.54
C LYS A 8 -20.74 -8.49 -4.41
N GLU A 9 -20.38 -7.23 -4.63
CA GLU A 9 -19.06 -6.71 -4.35
C GLU A 9 -18.79 -6.79 -2.84
N LEU A 10 -17.64 -7.33 -2.47
CA LEU A 10 -17.16 -7.28 -1.08
C LEU A 10 -16.92 -5.82 -0.68
N LEU A 11 -17.14 -5.48 0.59
CA LEU A 11 -16.76 -4.18 1.15
C LEU A 11 -15.24 -4.03 1.25
N ASP A 12 -14.75 -2.79 1.37
CA ASP A 12 -13.31 -2.51 1.48
C ASP A 12 -12.69 -3.22 2.69
N ASP A 13 -13.34 -3.21 3.86
CA ASP A 13 -12.88 -3.91 5.07
C ASP A 13 -12.72 -5.43 4.84
N CYS A 14 -13.58 -6.05 4.04
CA CYS A 14 -13.45 -7.46 3.69
C CYS A 14 -12.23 -7.71 2.80
N TRP A 15 -11.98 -6.82 1.84
CA TRP A 15 -10.77 -6.86 1.02
C TRP A 15 -9.51 -6.62 1.85
N GLU A 16 -9.57 -5.72 2.84
CA GLU A 16 -8.47 -5.49 3.78
C GLU A 16 -8.07 -6.78 4.50
N MET A 17 -9.05 -7.51 5.03
CA MET A 17 -8.82 -8.81 5.68
C MET A 17 -8.23 -9.85 4.73
N ILE A 18 -8.60 -9.83 3.45
CA ILE A 18 -8.05 -10.75 2.44
C ILE A 18 -6.60 -10.37 2.13
N PHE A 19 -6.32 -9.09 1.89
CA PHE A 19 -4.98 -8.60 1.56
C PHE A 19 -4.01 -8.78 2.73
N ASP A 20 -4.47 -8.66 3.97
CA ASP A 20 -3.62 -8.85 5.14
C ASP A 20 -3.08 -10.29 5.24
N ARG A 21 -3.84 -11.28 4.75
CA ARG A 21 -3.43 -12.69 4.70
C ARG A 21 -2.38 -13.01 3.63
N LEU A 22 -2.09 -12.08 2.70
CA LEU A 22 -1.01 -12.27 1.73
C LEU A 22 0.34 -12.28 2.45
N GLN A 23 1.09 -13.38 2.33
CA GLN A 23 2.34 -13.56 3.07
C GLN A 23 3.51 -12.84 2.39
N TYR A 24 3.54 -12.86 1.06
CA TYR A 24 4.65 -12.30 0.31
C TYR A 24 4.41 -10.84 -0.05
N LYS A 25 5.47 -10.03 0.10
CA LYS A 25 5.46 -8.62 -0.32
C LYS A 25 5.12 -8.46 -1.80
N SER A 26 5.59 -9.39 -2.64
CA SER A 26 5.31 -9.43 -4.08
C SER A 26 3.81 -9.52 -4.37
N ASP A 27 3.07 -10.32 -3.61
CA ASP A 27 1.63 -10.51 -3.82
C ASP A 27 0.87 -9.22 -3.46
N LYS A 28 1.26 -8.60 -2.34
CA LYS A 28 0.75 -7.28 -1.93
C LYS A 28 1.08 -6.19 -2.94
N GLU A 29 2.18 -6.30 -3.68
CA GLU A 29 2.52 -5.36 -4.76
C GLU A 29 1.71 -5.64 -6.02
N ALA A 30 1.51 -6.91 -6.40
CA ALA A 30 0.71 -7.29 -7.55
C ALA A 30 -0.75 -6.80 -7.46
N ILE A 31 -1.38 -6.92 -6.28
CA ILE A 31 -2.77 -6.44 -6.10
C ILE A 31 -2.92 -4.93 -6.31
N THR A 32 -1.87 -4.14 -6.07
CA THR A 32 -1.91 -2.68 -6.25
C THR A 32 -2.04 -2.28 -7.73
N LEU A 33 -1.77 -3.20 -8.65
CA LEU A 33 -1.81 -2.99 -10.09
C LEU A 33 -3.14 -3.40 -10.72
N VAL A 34 -4.01 -4.11 -9.98
CA VAL A 34 -5.27 -4.67 -10.52
C VAL A 34 -6.28 -3.57 -10.81
N CYS A 35 -6.54 -2.69 -9.82
CA CYS A 35 -7.49 -1.59 -9.97
C CYS A 35 -7.23 -0.46 -8.97
N LYS A 36 -7.83 0.71 -9.21
CA LYS A 36 -7.72 1.88 -8.32
C LYS A 36 -8.24 1.61 -6.91
N ARG A 37 -9.30 0.79 -6.79
CA ARG A 37 -9.89 0.41 -5.49
C ARG A 37 -8.90 -0.38 -4.64
N PHE A 38 -8.29 -1.41 -5.21
CA PHE A 38 -7.29 -2.24 -4.52
C PHE A 38 -6.03 -1.43 -4.19
N LEU A 39 -5.60 -0.54 -5.09
CA LEU A 39 -4.53 0.41 -4.79
C LEU A 39 -4.85 1.27 -3.57
N SER A 40 -6.07 1.81 -3.48
CA SER A 40 -6.52 2.62 -2.35
C SER A 40 -6.51 1.84 -1.03
N ILE A 41 -7.09 0.64 -1.04
CA ILE A 41 -7.13 -0.26 0.12
C ILE A 41 -5.69 -0.64 0.55
N THR A 42 -4.84 -1.03 -0.38
CA THR A 42 -3.47 -1.43 -0.02
C THR A 42 -2.64 -0.24 0.50
N ASN A 43 -2.95 0.98 0.04
CA ASN A 43 -2.32 2.19 0.56
C ASN A 43 -2.73 2.48 2.03
N SER A 44 -3.99 2.22 2.42
CA SER A 44 -4.45 2.36 3.80
C SER A 44 -3.82 1.30 4.72
N LEU A 45 -3.52 0.10 4.21
CA LEU A 45 -2.93 -0.97 5.03
C LEU A 45 -1.43 -0.80 5.30
N ARG A 46 -0.74 0.09 4.57
CA ARG A 46 0.72 0.20 4.67
C ARG A 46 1.16 1.02 5.88
N VAL A 47 1.53 0.32 6.95
CA VAL A 47 1.98 0.92 8.22
C VAL A 47 3.49 1.25 8.26
N SER A 48 4.30 0.57 7.44
CA SER A 48 5.75 0.77 7.41
C SER A 48 6.30 0.76 5.98
N ILE A 49 7.27 1.62 5.72
CA ILE A 49 8.07 1.61 4.47
C ILE A 49 9.56 1.52 4.79
N LYS A 50 10.30 0.89 3.87
CA LYS A 50 11.76 0.80 3.91
C LYS A 50 12.31 1.49 2.67
N LEU A 51 13.11 2.53 2.88
CA LEU A 51 13.76 3.31 1.85
C LEU A 51 15.19 2.81 1.70
N SER A 52 15.58 2.51 0.45
CA SER A 52 16.95 2.14 0.13
C SER A 52 17.83 3.39 -0.01
N ASP A 53 19.14 3.19 0.02
CA ASP A 53 20.17 4.23 -0.08
C ASP A 53 20.01 5.11 -1.33
N TYR A 54 19.46 4.53 -2.41
CA TYR A 54 19.21 5.21 -3.68
C TYR A 54 17.84 5.88 -3.76
N THR A 55 17.04 5.82 -2.71
CA THR A 55 15.71 6.43 -2.71
C THR A 55 15.83 7.93 -2.44
N PRO A 56 15.48 8.80 -3.41
CA PRO A 56 15.61 10.25 -3.21
C PRO A 56 14.68 10.73 -2.10
N ILE A 57 15.21 11.51 -1.14
CA ILE A 57 14.41 12.10 -0.04
C ILE A 57 13.24 12.92 -0.57
N SER A 58 13.35 13.51 -1.76
CA SER A 58 12.29 14.27 -2.42
C SER A 58 11.02 13.46 -2.74
N ILE A 59 11.06 12.12 -2.63
CA ILE A 59 9.87 11.28 -2.76
C ILE A 59 9.06 11.17 -1.47
N LEU A 60 9.63 11.52 -0.31
CA LEU A 60 8.98 11.39 1.01
C LEU A 60 7.61 12.07 1.07
N PRO A 61 7.43 13.33 0.62
CA PRO A 61 6.11 13.97 0.69
C PRO A 61 5.03 13.19 -0.07
N ARG A 62 5.40 12.62 -1.23
CA ARG A 62 4.50 11.79 -2.03
C ARG A 62 4.18 10.46 -1.35
N LEU A 63 5.15 9.85 -0.67
CA LEU A 63 4.93 8.61 0.08
C LEU A 63 4.04 8.84 1.30
N LEU A 64 4.23 9.95 2.01
CA LEU A 64 3.39 10.36 3.13
C LEU A 64 1.94 10.66 2.70
N GLN A 65 1.76 11.31 1.55
CA GLN A 65 0.44 11.55 0.98
C GLN A 65 -0.24 10.25 0.54
N ARG A 66 0.54 9.32 -0.04
CA ARG A 66 0.01 8.05 -0.55
C ARG A 66 -0.41 7.11 0.57
N PHE A 67 0.39 6.98 1.63
CA PHE A 67 0.17 6.01 2.70
C PHE A 67 -0.38 6.70 3.95
N SER A 68 -1.71 6.83 4.00
CA SER A 68 -2.41 7.59 5.05
C SER A 68 -2.19 7.04 6.47
N ASN A 69 -1.98 5.73 6.61
CA ASN A 69 -1.75 5.07 7.91
C ASN A 69 -0.28 4.75 8.17
N LEU A 70 0.66 5.42 7.48
CA LEU A 70 2.08 5.19 7.66
C LEU A 70 2.54 5.63 9.05
N LYS A 71 3.07 4.70 9.85
CA LYS A 71 3.59 4.96 11.21
C LYS A 71 5.10 4.83 11.32
N LYS A 72 5.75 4.16 10.36
CA LYS A 72 7.19 3.86 10.41
C LYS A 72 7.86 4.07 9.05
N ILE A 73 8.98 4.79 9.05
CA ILE A 73 9.86 4.94 7.90
C ILE A 73 11.23 4.43 8.32
N GLN A 74 11.71 3.39 7.64
CA GLN A 74 13.03 2.83 7.86
C GLN A 74 13.95 3.27 6.74
N PHE A 75 15.01 3.98 7.09
CA PHE A 75 16.07 4.32 6.14
C PHE A 75 17.16 3.26 6.21
N CYS A 76 17.53 2.69 5.07
CA CYS A 76 18.75 1.90 4.97
C CYS A 76 19.92 2.87 4.84
N ASN A 77 20.97 2.64 5.62
CA ASN A 77 22.25 3.35 5.54
C ASN A 77 22.11 4.87 5.38
N PHE A 78 21.22 5.50 6.16
CA PHE A 78 21.04 6.94 6.15
C PHE A 78 22.37 7.63 6.47
N ARG A 79 22.92 8.34 5.48
CA ARG A 79 24.15 9.15 5.62
C ARG A 79 23.85 10.64 5.80
N GLY A 80 22.59 11.00 6.02
CA GLY A 80 22.21 12.38 6.23
C GLY A 80 22.66 12.86 7.61
N ASP A 81 23.01 14.14 7.69
CA ASP A 81 23.34 14.80 8.95
C ASP A 81 22.03 15.11 9.68
N MET A 82 21.85 14.57 10.89
CA MET A 82 20.72 14.91 11.77
C MET A 82 21.06 16.19 12.55
N ASN A 83 21.17 17.31 11.83
CA ASN A 83 21.27 18.64 12.45
C ASN A 83 19.88 19.21 12.73
#